data_AF-A0A544TT21-F1
#
_entry.id   AF-A0A544TT21-F1
#
_cell.length_a   1.000
_cell.length_b   1.000
_cell.length_c   1.000
_cell.angle_alpha   90.00
_cell.angle_beta   90.00
_cell.angle_gamma   90.00
#
_symmetry.space_group_name_H-M   'P 1'
#
loop_
_entity.id
_entity.type
_entity.pdbx_description
1 polymer ?
#
loop_
_entity_poly.entity_id
_entity_poly.type
_entity_poly.pdbx_seq_one_letter_code
_entity_poly.pdbx_strand_id
1 'polypeptide(L)'
;MKSKFIILELIFYMAAPYLIWTYGREYLGDYYAMLLSTLPAIIYTLYRFFIDKQFNIVGLFIISSMALSTIVDLLSGSALQMLWNSVWLGYAFTFVHIVSMLIKKPFALYFAVDISYFQGYPRENSKKLFYLNGNVKYFQLVNAIMVIRGLVMNSIQACLILNYGVDAFMHLIFIRKALSIVFGGLIFIAFGFAMKKCSESINNQNIDWPVPIHATK
;
A
#
# COMPACT_ATOMS: atom_id res chain seq x y z
N MET A 1 -11.42 6.81 14.68
CA MET A 1 -11.76 6.57 13.25
C MET A 1 -13.27 6.40 13.13
N LYS A 2 -13.97 7.18 12.30
CA LYS A 2 -15.44 7.04 12.16
C LYS A 2 -15.76 5.71 11.48
N SER A 3 -16.55 4.85 12.12
CA SER A 3 -16.94 3.49 11.65
C SER A 3 -17.41 3.44 10.19
N LYS A 4 -18.01 4.53 9.70
CA LYS A 4 -18.44 4.71 8.31
C LYS A 4 -17.31 4.49 7.28
N PHE A 5 -16.05 4.78 7.62
CA PHE A 5 -14.93 4.59 6.71
C PHE A 5 -14.59 3.11 6.46
N ILE A 6 -14.60 2.30 7.51
CA ILE A 6 -14.29 0.87 7.41
C ILE A 6 -15.35 0.16 6.56
N ILE A 7 -16.62 0.56 6.71
CA ILE A 7 -17.74 0.02 5.93
C ILE A 7 -17.57 0.38 4.45
N LEU A 8 -17.26 1.63 4.13
CA LEU A 8 -17.02 2.05 2.74
C LEU A 8 -15.86 1.28 2.11
N GLU A 9 -14.76 1.08 2.84
CA GLU A 9 -13.64 0.27 2.35
C GLU A 9 -14.03 -1.19 2.09
N LEU A 10 -14.89 -1.78 2.92
CA LEU A 10 -15.36 -3.14 2.68
C LEU A 10 -16.26 -3.19 1.44
N ILE A 11 -17.09 -2.17 1.23
CA ILE A 11 -17.97 -2.11 0.05
C ILE A 11 -17.14 -2.00 -1.23
N PHE A 12 -16.25 -1.01 -1.34
CA PHE A 12 -15.55 -0.71 -2.59
C PHE A 12 -14.44 -1.72 -2.94
N TYR A 13 -13.78 -2.31 -1.93
CA TYR A 13 -12.68 -3.26 -2.19
C TYR A 13 -13.07 -4.73 -2.10
N MET A 14 -14.32 -5.05 -1.71
CA MET A 14 -14.73 -6.44 -1.52
C MET A 14 -16.15 -6.71 -2.00
N ALA A 15 -17.16 -6.03 -1.44
CA ALA A 15 -18.56 -6.31 -1.79
C ALA A 15 -18.88 -5.99 -3.25
N ALA A 16 -18.50 -4.81 -3.75
CA ALA A 16 -18.76 -4.41 -5.12
C ALA A 16 -18.01 -5.30 -6.15
N PRO A 17 -16.70 -5.58 -6.01
CA PRO A 17 -16.02 -6.55 -6.87
C PRO A 17 -16.68 -7.94 -6.86
N TYR A 18 -17.10 -8.42 -5.68
CA TYR A 18 -17.78 -9.70 -5.55
C TYR A 18 -19.12 -9.74 -6.32
N LEU A 19 -19.93 -8.69 -6.19
CA LEU A 19 -21.21 -8.59 -6.90
C LEU A 19 -21.00 -8.50 -8.42
N ILE A 20 -20.05 -7.68 -8.87
CA ILE A 20 -19.74 -7.54 -10.30
C ILE A 20 -19.25 -8.86 -10.88
N TRP A 21 -18.39 -9.59 -10.16
CA TRP A 21 -17.95 -10.92 -10.60
C TRP A 21 -19.12 -11.91 -10.66
N THR A 22 -19.89 -12.03 -9.57
CA THR A 22 -20.92 -13.05 -9.44
C THR A 22 -22.03 -12.87 -10.46
N TYR A 23 -22.50 -11.64 -10.68
CA TYR A 23 -23.62 -11.37 -11.59
C TYR A 23 -23.17 -10.92 -12.98
N GLY A 24 -21.99 -10.32 -13.12
CA GLY A 24 -21.50 -9.80 -14.40
C GLY A 24 -20.78 -10.84 -15.26
N ARG A 25 -20.22 -11.90 -14.66
CA ARG A 25 -19.43 -12.91 -15.38
C ARG A 25 -20.22 -13.60 -16.49
N GLU A 26 -21.47 -13.97 -16.24
CA GLU A 26 -22.29 -14.69 -17.22
C GLU A 26 -22.56 -13.86 -18.48
N TYR A 27 -22.78 -12.54 -18.32
CA TYR A 27 -23.12 -11.65 -19.43
C TYR A 27 -21.91 -11.06 -20.16
N LEU A 28 -20.82 -10.80 -19.43
CA LEU A 28 -19.65 -10.06 -19.95
C LEU A 28 -18.45 -10.96 -20.25
N GLY A 29 -18.45 -12.19 -19.74
CA GLY A 29 -17.28 -13.05 -19.73
C GLY A 29 -16.24 -12.66 -18.68
N ASP A 30 -15.35 -13.60 -18.40
CA ASP A 30 -14.43 -13.53 -17.25
C ASP A 30 -13.55 -12.28 -17.27
N TYR A 31 -12.98 -11.93 -18.42
CA TYR A 31 -12.04 -10.83 -18.54
C TYR A 31 -12.68 -9.47 -18.25
N TYR A 32 -13.80 -9.17 -18.89
CA TYR A 32 -14.49 -7.89 -18.70
C TYR A 32 -15.15 -7.79 -17.33
N ALA A 33 -15.67 -8.89 -16.78
CA ALA A 33 -16.18 -8.92 -15.41
C ALA A 33 -15.08 -8.61 -14.38
N MET A 34 -13.86 -9.16 -14.56
CA MET A 34 -12.72 -8.82 -13.71
C MET A 34 -12.29 -7.36 -13.84
N LEU A 35 -12.19 -6.85 -15.06
CA LEU A 35 -11.82 -5.45 -15.31
C LEU A 35 -12.81 -4.50 -14.62
N LEU A 36 -14.12 -4.70 -14.83
CA LEU A 36 -15.15 -3.89 -14.18
C LEU A 36 -15.09 -4.00 -12.66
N SER A 37 -14.74 -5.18 -12.13
CA SER A 37 -14.59 -5.39 -10.69
C SER A 37 -13.46 -4.55 -10.07
N THR A 38 -12.52 -4.03 -10.85
CA THR A 38 -11.46 -3.13 -10.35
C THR A 38 -11.91 -1.67 -10.23
N LEU A 39 -12.92 -1.25 -11.02
CA LEU A 39 -13.38 0.14 -11.10
C LEU A 39 -13.87 0.71 -9.76
N PRO A 40 -14.68 0.00 -8.93
CA PRO A 40 -15.12 0.52 -7.65
C PRO A 40 -13.95 0.97 -6.77
N ALA A 41 -12.90 0.14 -6.69
CA ALA A 41 -11.71 0.43 -5.90
C ALA A 41 -10.92 1.62 -6.46
N ILE A 42 -10.76 1.71 -7.79
CA ILE A 42 -10.06 2.81 -8.47
C ILE A 42 -10.79 4.14 -8.22
N ILE A 43 -12.10 4.18 -8.46
CA ILE A 43 -12.93 5.38 -8.27
C ILE A 43 -12.85 5.84 -6.81
N TYR A 44 -12.99 4.92 -5.86
CA TYR A 44 -12.88 5.23 -4.44
C TYR A 44 -11.51 5.79 -4.07
N THR A 45 -10.44 5.18 -4.58
CA THR A 45 -9.05 5.60 -4.33
C THR A 45 -8.79 7.00 -4.87
N LEU A 46 -9.21 7.29 -6.10
CA LEU A 46 -9.07 8.61 -6.73
C LEU A 46 -9.86 9.67 -5.96
N TYR A 47 -11.13 9.39 -5.64
CA TYR A 47 -11.97 10.30 -4.86
C TYR A 47 -11.32 10.68 -3.52
N ARG A 48 -10.83 9.67 -2.79
CA ARG A 48 -10.08 9.86 -1.54
C ARG A 48 -8.83 10.71 -1.74
N PHE A 49 -8.06 10.40 -2.77
CA PHE A 49 -6.82 11.10 -3.07
C PHE A 49 -7.06 12.61 -3.31
N PHE A 50 -8.09 12.96 -4.08
CA PHE A 50 -8.43 14.36 -4.37
C PHE A 50 -8.87 15.13 -3.11
N ILE A 51 -9.62 14.49 -2.22
CA ILE A 51 -10.09 15.12 -0.98
C ILE A 51 -8.95 15.28 0.03
N ASP A 52 -8.18 14.21 0.24
CA ASP A 52 -7.12 14.18 1.24
C ASP A 52 -5.83 14.89 0.76
N LYS A 53 -5.80 15.38 -0.49
CA LYS A 53 -4.71 16.13 -1.15
C LYS A 53 -3.33 15.49 -0.92
N GLN A 54 -3.23 14.17 -1.09
CA GLN A 54 -2.01 13.40 -0.83
C GLN A 54 -0.96 13.56 -1.94
N PHE A 55 -0.62 14.79 -2.34
CA PHE A 55 0.41 15.09 -3.36
C PHE A 55 1.85 14.93 -2.84
N ASN A 56 2.08 13.88 -2.05
CA ASN A 56 3.38 13.57 -1.45
C ASN A 56 3.97 12.29 -2.07
N ILE A 57 5.10 11.81 -1.56
CA ILE A 57 5.81 10.66 -2.16
C ILE A 57 4.95 9.40 -2.04
N VAL A 58 4.28 9.20 -0.89
CA VAL A 58 3.33 8.10 -0.67
C VAL A 58 2.23 8.11 -1.72
N GLY A 59 1.59 9.25 -1.89
CA GLY A 59 0.45 9.38 -2.78
C GLY A 59 0.82 9.24 -4.25
N LEU A 60 1.97 9.78 -4.68
CA LEU A 60 2.47 9.59 -6.03
C LEU A 60 2.76 8.11 -6.31
N PHE A 61 3.34 7.40 -5.34
CA PHE A 61 3.57 5.96 -5.46
C PHE A 61 2.26 5.18 -5.60
N ILE A 62 1.24 5.50 -4.80
CA ILE A 62 -0.09 4.86 -4.88
C ILE A 62 -0.73 5.10 -6.24
N ILE A 63 -0.77 6.34 -6.73
CA ILE A 63 -1.38 6.65 -8.05
C ILE A 63 -0.61 5.96 -9.18
N SER A 64 0.72 6.05 -9.17
CA SER A 64 1.55 5.50 -10.24
C SER A 64 1.43 3.98 -10.33
N SER A 65 1.44 3.30 -9.17
CA SER A 65 1.28 1.84 -9.12
C SER A 65 -0.13 1.41 -9.54
N MET A 66 -1.18 2.14 -9.14
CA MET A 66 -2.55 1.87 -9.56
C MET A 66 -2.73 2.10 -11.06
N ALA A 67 -2.20 3.19 -11.61
CA ALA A 67 -2.24 3.49 -13.03
C ALA A 67 -1.52 2.42 -13.85
N LEU A 68 -0.30 2.03 -13.44
CA LEU A 68 0.45 0.98 -14.11
C LEU A 68 -0.29 -0.37 -14.08
N SER A 69 -0.87 -0.73 -12.93
CA SER A 69 -1.67 -1.96 -12.80
C SER A 69 -2.88 -1.93 -13.73
N THR A 70 -3.60 -0.81 -13.78
CA THR A 70 -4.77 -0.64 -14.64
C THR A 70 -4.41 -0.74 -16.12
N ILE A 71 -3.30 -0.11 -16.54
CA ILE A 71 -2.81 -0.18 -17.92
C ILE A 71 -2.49 -1.63 -18.28
N VAL A 72 -1.76 -2.33 -17.42
CA VAL A 72 -1.40 -3.73 -17.66
C VAL A 72 -2.64 -4.62 -17.69
N ASP A 73 -3.60 -4.40 -16.79
CA ASP A 73 -4.87 -5.15 -16.79
C ASP A 73 -5.62 -4.94 -18.12
N LEU A 74 -5.74 -3.70 -18.61
CA LEU A 74 -6.38 -3.39 -19.90
C LEU A 74 -5.67 -4.03 -21.11
N LEU A 75 -4.34 -4.17 -21.04
CA LEU A 75 -3.50 -4.76 -22.09
C LEU A 75 -3.39 -6.29 -21.97
N SER A 76 -4.03 -6.92 -20.99
CA SER A 76 -3.82 -8.33 -20.69
C SER A 76 -4.47 -9.28 -21.69
N GLY A 77 -5.49 -8.86 -22.42
CA GLY A 77 -6.13 -9.64 -23.49
C GLY A 77 -6.91 -10.89 -23.06
N SER A 78 -6.71 -11.39 -21.84
CA SER A 78 -7.49 -12.48 -21.23
C SER A 78 -7.50 -12.40 -19.70
N ALA A 79 -8.51 -13.03 -19.08
CA ALA A 79 -8.66 -13.09 -17.62
C ALA A 79 -7.46 -13.75 -16.92
N LEU A 80 -6.98 -14.86 -17.46
CA LEU A 80 -5.85 -15.59 -16.87
C LEU A 80 -4.55 -14.78 -16.96
N GLN A 81 -4.33 -14.12 -18.10
CA GLN A 81 -3.15 -13.26 -18.27
C GLN A 81 -3.20 -12.04 -17.36
N MET A 82 -4.39 -11.45 -17.15
CA MET A 82 -4.59 -10.37 -16.18
C MET A 82 -4.20 -10.78 -14.77
N LEU A 83 -4.61 -11.99 -14.33
CA LEU A 83 -4.22 -12.54 -13.04
C LEU A 83 -2.70 -12.70 -12.88
N TRP A 84 -2.03 -13.29 -13.89
CA TRP A 84 -0.58 -13.46 -13.87
C TRP A 84 0.18 -12.14 -13.96
N ASN A 85 -0.28 -11.21 -14.78
CA ASN A 85 0.30 -9.88 -14.88
C ASN A 85 0.27 -9.15 -13.53
N SER A 86 -0.84 -9.27 -12.80
CA SER A 86 -0.94 -8.77 -11.43
C SER A 86 0.09 -9.39 -10.47
N VAL A 87 0.37 -10.70 -10.58
CA VAL A 87 1.44 -11.38 -9.81
C VAL A 87 2.80 -10.79 -10.14
N TRP A 88 3.15 -10.69 -11.43
CA TRP A 88 4.45 -10.21 -11.88
C TRP A 88 4.69 -8.74 -11.52
N LEU A 89 3.68 -7.89 -11.71
CA LEU A 89 3.72 -6.50 -11.24
C LEU A 89 3.89 -6.42 -9.72
N GLY A 90 3.19 -7.27 -8.97
CA GLY A 90 3.32 -7.35 -7.53
C GLY A 90 4.76 -7.68 -7.09
N TYR A 91 5.41 -8.66 -7.75
CA TYR A 91 6.82 -8.95 -7.51
C TYR A 91 7.73 -7.79 -7.92
N ALA A 92 7.45 -7.11 -9.04
CA ALA A 92 8.21 -5.93 -9.45
C ALA A 92 8.14 -4.79 -8.43
N PHE A 93 6.96 -4.48 -7.88
CA PHE A 93 6.83 -3.50 -6.79
C PHE A 93 7.55 -3.96 -5.52
N THR A 94 7.49 -5.25 -5.19
CA THR A 94 8.22 -5.82 -4.06
C THR A 94 9.74 -5.67 -4.25
N PHE A 95 10.22 -5.87 -5.48
CA PHE A 95 11.62 -5.68 -5.84
C PHE A 95 12.07 -4.22 -5.69
N VAL A 96 11.22 -3.26 -6.05
CA VAL A 96 11.48 -1.82 -5.81
C VAL A 96 11.68 -1.55 -4.31
N HIS A 97 10.90 -2.17 -3.42
CA HIS A 97 11.13 -2.09 -1.98
C HIS A 97 12.46 -2.71 -1.56
N ILE A 98 12.84 -3.88 -2.09
CA ILE A 98 14.14 -4.52 -1.81
C ILE A 98 15.29 -3.60 -2.24
N VAL A 99 15.25 -3.06 -3.46
CA VAL A 99 16.26 -2.11 -3.96
C VAL A 99 16.38 -0.91 -3.04
N SER A 100 15.26 -0.35 -2.58
CA SER A 100 15.25 0.79 -1.65
C SER A 100 15.97 0.49 -0.32
N MET A 101 15.88 -0.77 0.17
CA MET A 101 16.61 -1.21 1.36
C MET A 101 18.10 -1.28 1.12
N LEU A 102 18.52 -1.86 -0.01
CA LEU A 102 19.93 -2.04 -0.38
C LEU A 102 20.68 -0.71 -0.52
N ILE A 103 20.03 0.29 -1.12
CA ILE A 103 20.60 1.65 -1.21
C ILE A 103 20.48 2.47 0.08
N LYS A 104 20.05 1.84 1.19
CA LYS A 104 19.86 2.45 2.52
C LYS A 104 18.88 3.64 2.52
N LYS A 105 17.90 3.63 1.61
CA LYS A 105 16.84 4.63 1.50
C LYS A 105 15.46 3.94 1.47
N PRO A 106 15.07 3.24 2.55
CA PRO A 106 13.84 2.46 2.56
C PRO A 106 12.62 3.37 2.33
N PHE A 107 11.69 2.95 1.47
CA PHE A 107 10.47 3.72 1.19
C PHE A 107 9.68 4.09 2.45
N ALA A 108 9.64 3.18 3.43
CA ALA A 108 9.03 3.42 4.73
C ALA A 108 9.54 4.69 5.44
N LEU A 109 10.80 5.08 5.24
CA LEU A 109 11.33 6.33 5.80
C LEU A 109 10.68 7.56 5.16
N TYR A 110 10.52 7.57 3.83
CA TYR A 110 9.82 8.66 3.14
C TYR A 110 8.36 8.75 3.55
N PHE A 111 7.73 7.60 3.82
CA PHE A 111 6.36 7.57 4.32
C PHE A 111 6.27 8.17 5.73
N ALA A 112 7.25 7.89 6.60
CA ALA A 112 7.33 8.53 7.91
C ALA A 112 7.53 10.05 7.83
N VAL A 113 8.32 10.53 6.87
CA VAL A 113 8.47 11.99 6.63
C VAL A 113 7.13 12.61 6.25
N ASP A 114 6.35 11.96 5.39
CA ASP A 114 5.03 12.44 4.99
C ASP A 114 4.03 12.41 6.16
N ILE A 115 4.05 11.37 7.00
CA ILE A 115 3.25 11.29 8.22
C ILE A 115 3.61 12.41 9.19
N SER A 116 4.90 12.65 9.40
CA SER A 116 5.39 13.71 10.29
C SER A 116 5.00 15.09 9.77
N TYR A 117 5.00 15.28 8.45
CA TYR A 117 4.50 16.50 7.82
C TYR A 117 3.01 16.75 8.09
N PHE A 118 2.18 15.71 8.03
CA PHE A 118 0.77 15.82 8.42
C PHE A 118 0.56 16.08 9.90
N GLN A 119 1.51 15.71 10.75
CA GLN A 119 1.53 16.05 12.18
C GLN A 119 2.05 17.48 12.44
N GLY A 120 2.43 18.21 11.39
CA GLY A 120 2.92 19.58 11.48
C GLY A 120 4.44 19.70 11.61
N TYR A 121 5.23 18.65 11.40
CA TYR A 121 6.69 18.75 11.43
C TYR A 121 7.26 19.06 10.03
N PRO A 122 8.25 19.96 9.89
CA PRO A 122 8.91 20.20 8.61
C PRO A 122 9.55 18.92 8.05
N ARG A 123 9.42 18.70 6.74
CA ARG A 123 9.95 17.50 6.05
C ARG A 123 11.47 17.39 6.19
N GLU A 124 12.18 18.52 6.11
CA GLU A 124 13.64 18.54 6.15
C GLU A 124 14.17 18.04 7.50
N ASN A 125 13.57 18.50 8.60
CA ASN A 125 13.92 18.09 9.95
C ASN A 125 13.57 16.62 10.17
N SER A 126 12.36 16.20 9.78
CA SER A 126 11.91 14.79 9.77
C SER A 126 12.93 13.89 9.07
N LYS A 127 13.36 14.30 7.89
CA LYS A 127 14.36 13.58 7.10
C LYS A 127 15.71 13.52 7.85
N LYS A 128 16.22 14.65 8.34
CA LYS A 128 17.48 14.70 9.11
C LYS A 128 17.46 13.73 10.29
N LEU A 129 16.41 13.74 11.12
CA LEU A 129 16.28 12.83 12.26
C LEU A 129 16.23 11.35 11.86
N PHE A 130 15.44 11.01 10.85
CA PHE A 130 15.29 9.62 10.44
C PHE A 130 16.54 9.06 9.76
N TYR A 131 17.35 9.93 9.16
CA TYR A 131 18.66 9.57 8.61
C TYR A 131 19.81 9.62 9.63
N LEU A 132 19.57 10.03 10.89
CA LEU A 132 20.61 9.94 11.92
C LEU A 132 21.06 8.48 12.10
N ASN A 133 22.36 8.33 12.36
CA ASN A 133 23.01 7.03 12.51
C ASN A 133 22.28 6.20 13.59
N GLY A 134 21.74 5.07 13.16
CA GLY A 134 20.99 4.15 14.01
C GLY A 134 19.47 4.20 13.85
N ASN A 135 18.87 5.29 13.34
CA ASN A 135 17.40 5.38 13.17
C ASN A 135 16.91 4.71 11.88
N VAL A 136 17.73 4.75 10.83
CA VAL A 136 17.42 4.12 9.52
C VAL A 136 17.08 2.63 9.67
N LYS A 137 17.70 1.91 10.62
CA LYS A 137 17.45 0.47 10.86
C LYS A 137 16.00 0.17 11.25
N TYR A 138 15.32 1.09 11.91
CA TYR A 138 13.92 0.91 12.29
C TYR A 138 13.00 1.02 11.06
N PHE A 139 13.31 1.93 10.13
CA PHE A 139 12.59 2.03 8.86
C PHE A 139 12.95 0.88 7.90
N GLN A 140 14.16 0.32 7.99
CA GLN A 140 14.52 -0.92 7.31
C GLN A 140 13.66 -2.10 7.80
N LEU A 141 13.38 -2.19 9.11
CA LEU A 141 12.47 -3.20 9.66
C LEU A 141 11.05 -3.04 9.10
N VAL A 142 10.51 -1.82 9.08
CA VAL A 142 9.18 -1.55 8.51
C VAL A 142 9.15 -1.95 7.04
N ASN A 143 10.16 -1.56 6.27
CA ASN A 143 10.24 -1.89 4.85
C ASN A 143 10.44 -3.39 4.61
N ALA A 144 11.13 -4.10 5.51
CA ALA A 144 11.25 -5.57 5.46
C ALA A 144 9.89 -6.24 5.61
N ILE A 145 9.02 -5.76 6.51
CA ILE A 145 7.64 -6.25 6.63
C ILE A 145 6.86 -6.00 5.34
N MET A 146 7.06 -4.85 4.68
CA MET A 146 6.44 -4.57 3.37
C MET A 146 6.92 -5.52 2.28
N VAL A 147 8.22 -5.88 2.28
CA VAL A 147 8.76 -6.88 1.36
C VAL A 147 8.16 -8.25 1.61
N ILE A 148 8.12 -8.70 2.88
CA ILE A 148 7.52 -9.98 3.26
C ILE A 148 6.05 -10.02 2.85
N ARG A 149 5.29 -8.95 3.11
CA ARG A 149 3.91 -8.80 2.66
C ARG A 149 3.81 -9.01 1.14
N GLY A 150 4.64 -8.31 0.37
CA GLY A 150 4.65 -8.41 -1.10
C GLY A 150 4.91 -9.83 -1.56
N LEU A 151 5.96 -10.48 -1.04
CA LEU A 151 6.28 -11.86 -1.38
C LEU A 151 5.15 -12.83 -1.02
N VAL A 152 4.58 -12.73 0.19
CA VAL A 152 3.49 -13.61 0.65
C VAL A 152 2.23 -13.41 -0.20
N MET A 153 1.80 -12.16 -0.41
CA MET A 153 0.57 -11.87 -1.16
C MET A 153 0.68 -12.36 -2.61
N ASN A 154 1.80 -12.12 -3.28
CA ASN A 154 1.97 -12.51 -4.69
C ASN A 154 2.18 -14.03 -4.83
N SER A 155 2.85 -14.67 -3.87
CA SER A 155 3.03 -16.14 -3.90
C SER A 155 1.73 -16.89 -3.64
N ILE A 156 0.91 -16.41 -2.69
CA ILE A 156 -0.43 -16.96 -2.46
C ILE A 156 -1.29 -16.78 -3.71
N GLN A 157 -1.20 -15.61 -4.36
CA GLN A 157 -1.92 -15.38 -5.60
C GLN A 157 -1.48 -16.33 -6.71
N ALA A 158 -0.18 -16.49 -6.94
CA ALA A 158 0.34 -17.45 -7.92
C ALA A 158 -0.16 -18.88 -7.64
N CYS A 159 -0.13 -19.29 -6.37
CA CYS A 159 -0.64 -20.60 -5.95
C CYS A 159 -2.13 -20.77 -6.25
N LEU A 160 -2.96 -19.76 -5.97
CA LEU A 160 -4.39 -19.82 -6.28
C LEU A 160 -4.64 -19.89 -7.79
N ILE A 161 -3.89 -19.13 -8.60
CA ILE A 161 -4.02 -19.17 -10.06
C ILE A 161 -3.62 -20.54 -10.61
N LEU A 162 -2.56 -21.17 -10.08
CA LEU A 162 -2.13 -22.50 -10.49
C LEU A 162 -3.19 -23.58 -10.18
N ASN A 163 -3.90 -23.46 -9.06
CA ASN A 163 -4.88 -24.46 -8.62
C ASN A 163 -6.30 -24.23 -9.17
N TYR A 164 -6.70 -22.97 -9.34
CA TYR A 164 -8.08 -22.59 -9.67
C TYR A 164 -8.22 -21.82 -11.00
N GLY A 165 -7.11 -21.54 -11.69
CA GLY A 165 -7.13 -20.80 -12.95
C GLY A 165 -7.80 -19.43 -12.79
N VAL A 166 -8.81 -19.17 -13.61
CA VAL A 166 -9.56 -17.90 -13.59
C VAL A 166 -10.47 -17.78 -12.36
N ASP A 167 -10.97 -18.90 -11.83
CA ASP A 167 -11.81 -18.93 -10.62
C ASP A 167 -11.03 -18.55 -9.34
N ALA A 168 -9.70 -18.49 -9.44
CA ALA A 168 -8.84 -17.90 -8.41
C ALA A 168 -9.26 -16.46 -8.09
N PHE A 169 -9.82 -15.72 -9.04
CA PHE A 169 -10.24 -14.34 -8.84
C PHE A 169 -11.21 -14.18 -7.65
N MET A 170 -12.18 -15.08 -7.52
CA MET A 170 -13.14 -15.05 -6.42
C MET A 170 -12.47 -15.24 -5.07
N HIS A 171 -11.56 -16.21 -4.96
CA HIS A 171 -10.77 -16.47 -3.76
C HIS A 171 -9.86 -15.29 -3.40
N LEU A 172 -9.29 -14.64 -4.42
CA LEU A 172 -8.39 -13.51 -4.27
C LEU A 172 -9.07 -12.29 -3.65
N ILE A 173 -10.34 -12.02 -3.94
CA ILE A 173 -11.09 -10.90 -3.33
C ILE A 173 -11.03 -10.98 -1.80
N PHE A 174 -11.34 -12.16 -1.23
CA PHE A 174 -11.40 -12.37 0.21
C PHE A 174 -10.00 -12.47 0.83
N ILE A 175 -9.12 -13.30 0.25
CA ILE A 175 -7.78 -13.56 0.80
C ILE A 175 -6.94 -12.30 0.81
N ARG A 176 -6.98 -11.49 -0.26
CA ARG A 176 -6.24 -10.22 -0.29
C ARG A 176 -6.73 -9.25 0.76
N LYS A 177 -8.05 -9.16 1.01
CA LYS A 177 -8.59 -8.28 2.05
C LYS A 177 -8.14 -8.73 3.44
N ALA A 178 -8.21 -10.02 3.73
CA ALA A 178 -7.75 -10.59 5.00
C ALA A 178 -6.25 -10.32 5.22
N LEU A 179 -5.40 -10.64 4.24
CA LEU A 179 -3.95 -10.37 4.31
C LEU A 179 -3.64 -8.88 4.43
N SER A 180 -4.39 -8.02 3.73
CA SER A 180 -4.22 -6.57 3.82
C SER A 180 -4.48 -6.04 5.23
N ILE A 181 -5.49 -6.57 5.93
CA ILE A 181 -5.78 -6.20 7.32
C ILE A 181 -4.65 -6.68 8.24
N VAL A 182 -4.22 -7.93 8.13
CA VAL A 182 -3.16 -8.52 8.97
C VAL A 182 -1.84 -7.75 8.80
N PHE A 183 -1.37 -7.60 7.56
CA PHE A 183 -0.14 -6.86 7.30
C PHE A 183 -0.28 -5.36 7.56
N GLY A 184 -1.46 -4.78 7.34
CA GLY A 184 -1.75 -3.39 7.70
C GLY A 184 -1.55 -3.14 9.20
N GLY A 185 -2.07 -4.03 10.05
CA GLY A 185 -1.84 -3.99 11.49
C GLY A 185 -0.37 -4.13 11.87
N LEU A 186 0.34 -5.10 11.28
CA LEU A 186 1.78 -5.29 11.51
C LEU A 186 2.61 -4.06 11.12
N ILE A 187 2.35 -3.49 9.94
CA ILE A 187 3.03 -2.29 9.45
C ILE A 187 2.74 -1.10 10.36
N PHE A 188 1.49 -0.94 10.79
CA PHE A 188 1.10 0.13 11.72
C PHE A 188 1.85 0.04 13.06
N ILE A 189 1.91 -1.15 13.65
CA ILE A 189 2.66 -1.40 14.90
C ILE A 189 4.15 -1.13 14.69
N ALA A 190 4.73 -1.60 13.59
CA ALA A 190 6.15 -1.39 13.28
C ALA A 190 6.49 0.09 13.07
N PHE A 191 5.62 0.86 12.41
CA PHE A 191 5.76 2.31 12.29
C PHE A 191 5.69 2.99 13.66
N GLY A 192 4.73 2.62 14.51
CA GLY A 192 4.63 3.14 15.88
C GLY A 192 5.91 2.88 16.69
N PHE A 193 6.46 1.68 16.58
CA PHE A 193 7.75 1.33 17.19
C PHE A 193 8.91 2.17 16.63
N ALA A 194 9.02 2.31 15.31
CA ALA A 194 10.07 3.11 14.67
C ALA A 194 10.00 4.58 15.10
N MET A 195 8.81 5.17 15.11
CA MET A 195 8.60 6.56 15.53
C MET A 195 8.96 6.77 17.01
N LYS A 196 8.56 5.84 17.90
CA LYS A 196 8.95 5.89 19.31
C LYS A 196 10.47 5.85 19.50
N LYS A 197 11.17 4.97 18.77
CA LYS A 197 12.63 4.88 18.83
C LYS A 197 13.35 6.11 18.30
N CYS A 198 12.84 6.72 17.23
CA CYS A 198 13.36 8.00 16.75
C CYS A 198 13.16 9.11 17.78
N SER A 199 12.01 9.16 18.47
CA SER A 199 11.76 10.14 19.53
C SER A 199 12.69 9.96 20.74
N GLU A 200 12.95 8.72 21.17
CA GLU A 200 13.95 8.44 22.22
C GLU A 200 15.35 8.95 21.83
N SER A 201 15.72 8.88 20.55
CA SER A 201 16.99 9.40 20.04
C SER A 201 17.12 10.91 20.14
N ILE A 202 16.01 11.66 20.07
CA ILE A 202 16.00 13.13 20.24
C ILE A 202 16.42 13.47 21.68
N ASN A 203 15.76 12.81 22.65
CA ASN A 203 16.01 13.02 24.08
C ASN A 203 17.42 12.64 24.48
N ASN A 204 17.95 11.54 23.95
CA ASN A 204 19.29 11.05 24.30
C ASN A 204 20.43 11.88 23.67
N GLN A 205 20.17 12.57 22.55
CA GLN A 205 21.18 13.33 21.80
C GLN A 205 21.01 14.85 21.97
N ASN A 206 20.11 15.32 22.83
CA ASN A 206 19.76 16.74 23.03
C ASN A 206 19.56 17.49 21.70
N ILE A 207 18.88 16.84 20.74
CA ILE A 207 18.61 17.45 19.44
C ILE A 207 17.44 18.41 19.61
N ASP A 208 17.67 19.69 19.30
CA ASP A 208 16.59 20.69 19.22
C ASP A 208 15.66 20.32 18.06
N TRP A 209 14.52 19.72 18.41
CA TRP A 209 13.51 19.28 17.45
C TRP A 209 12.51 20.40 17.22
N PRO A 210 12.25 20.81 15.96
CA PRO A 210 11.37 21.94 15.71
C PRO A 210 9.98 21.68 16.30
N VAL A 211 9.47 22.70 16.97
CA VAL A 211 8.09 22.76 17.44
C VAL A 211 7.16 22.62 16.22
N PRO A 212 6.04 21.87 16.31
CA PRO A 212 5.10 21.74 15.20
C PRO A 212 4.74 23.10 14.59
N ILE A 213 4.63 23.18 13.26
CA ILE A 213 4.35 24.40 12.48
C ILE A 213 3.06 25.10 12.94
N HIS A 214 2.17 24.37 13.64
CA HIS A 214 0.95 24.91 14.24
C HIS A 214 1.13 25.55 15.63
N ALA A 215 2.33 25.49 16.23
CA ALA A 215 2.66 26.12 17.51
C ALA A 215 3.26 27.52 17.37
N THR A 216 3.48 28.00 16.14
CA THR A 216 4.00 29.33 15.82
C THR A 216 2.94 30.26 15.22
N LYS A 217 1.68 30.14 15.67
CA LYS A 217 0.62 31.12 15.41
C LYS A 217 -0.13 31.45 16.68
#